data_AF-A0A1Q9YJ37-F1
#
_entry.id   AF-A0A1Q9YJ37-F1
#
_cell.length_a   1.000
_cell.length_b   1.000
_cell.length_c   1.000
_cell.angle_alpha   90.00
_cell.angle_beta   90.00
_cell.angle_gamma   90.00
#
_symmetry.space_group_name_H-M   'P 1'
#
loop_
_entity.id
_entity.type
_entity.pdbx_description
1 polymer ?
#
loop_
_entity_poly.entity_id
_entity_poly.type
_entity_poly.pdbx_seq_one_letter_code
_entity_poly.pdbx_strand_id
1 'polypeptide(L)'
;MTRVNVPIEMNEDLYDKMQELCEELGLDMDTAIGIFAQKMVNEEGMPFEVTEKDLPVDEEAERRAKRLKTAGIIGAIAALIGLVTGILLAVRSLKEHRR
;
A
#
# COMPACT_ATOMS: atom_id res chain seq x y z
N MET A 1 8.54 13.05 -36.27
CA MET A 1 8.14 12.94 -34.86
C MET A 1 9.39 12.93 -34.00
N THR A 2 9.39 13.68 -32.90
CA THR A 2 10.44 13.61 -31.89
C THR A 2 10.27 12.32 -31.10
N ARG A 3 11.35 11.56 -30.90
CA ARG A 3 11.35 10.36 -30.05
C ARG A 3 11.84 10.74 -28.67
N VAL A 4 11.15 10.28 -27.63
CA VAL A 4 11.56 10.44 -26.23
C VAL A 4 11.87 9.05 -25.70
N ASN A 5 13.04 8.90 -25.06
CA ASN A 5 13.39 7.66 -24.38
C ASN A 5 12.83 7.68 -22.96
N VAL A 6 12.12 6.64 -22.56
CA VAL A 6 11.53 6.50 -21.22
C VAL A 6 12.12 5.25 -20.58
N PRO A 7 12.99 5.35 -19.56
CA PRO A 7 13.46 4.18 -18.83
C PRO A 7 12.33 3.64 -17.95
N ILE A 8 12.08 2.33 -18.02
CA ILE A 8 11.07 1.63 -17.23
C ILE A 8 11.78 0.60 -16.34
N GLU A 9 11.53 0.64 -15.04
CA GLU A 9 12.04 -0.35 -14.09
C GLU A 9 10.99 -1.42 -13.84
N MET A 10 11.41 -2.69 -13.93
CA MET A 10 10.55 -3.85 -13.74
C MET A 10 11.30 -4.91 -12.96
N ASN A 11 10.55 -5.75 -12.24
CA ASN A 11 11.13 -6.97 -11.68
C ASN A 11 11.52 -7.93 -12.82
N GLU A 12 12.63 -8.66 -12.64
CA GLU A 12 13.18 -9.61 -13.61
C GLU A 12 12.15 -10.66 -14.07
N ASP A 13 11.40 -11.27 -13.14
CA ASP A 13 10.38 -12.27 -13.47
C ASP A 13 9.25 -11.70 -14.34
N LEU A 14 8.91 -10.42 -14.15
CA LEU A 14 7.88 -9.75 -14.93
C LEU A 14 8.41 -9.39 -16.33
N TYR A 15 9.66 -8.93 -16.41
CA TYR A 15 10.33 -8.63 -17.67
C TYR A 15 10.41 -9.88 -18.56
N ASP A 16 10.86 -11.01 -18.02
CA ASP A 16 11.02 -12.26 -18.77
C ASP A 16 9.68 -12.77 -19.32
N LYS A 17 8.63 -12.75 -18.49
CA LYS A 17 7.27 -13.16 -18.93
C LYS A 17 6.71 -12.24 -20.00
N MET A 18 6.94 -10.93 -19.86
CA MET A 18 6.47 -9.97 -20.86
C MET A 18 7.23 -10.16 -22.17
N GLN A 19 8.53 -10.47 -22.11
CA GLN A 19 9.38 -10.71 -23.27
C GLN A 19 8.94 -11.96 -24.03
N GLU A 20 8.72 -13.09 -23.34
CA GLU A 20 8.20 -14.32 -23.93
C GLU A 20 6.85 -14.07 -24.63
N LEU A 21 5.92 -13.36 -23.96
CA LEU A 21 4.63 -13.02 -24.55
C LEU A 21 4.77 -12.14 -25.80
N CYS A 22 5.65 -11.14 -25.79
CA CYS A 22 5.89 -10.30 -26.96
C CYS A 22 6.43 -11.11 -28.14
N GLU A 23 7.34 -12.05 -27.87
CA GLU A 23 7.91 -12.96 -28.87
C GLU A 23 6.84 -13.88 -29.47
N GLU A 24 5.96 -14.45 -28.66
CA GLU A 24 4.81 -15.25 -29.13
C GLU A 24 3.87 -14.44 -30.03
N LEU A 25 3.69 -13.15 -29.72
CA LEU A 25 2.87 -12.22 -30.51
C LEU A 25 3.59 -11.66 -31.73
N GLY A 26 4.89 -11.95 -31.90
CA GLY A 26 5.71 -11.40 -32.98
C GLY A 26 5.97 -9.90 -32.87
N LEU A 27 5.99 -9.37 -31.65
CA LEU A 27 6.23 -7.97 -31.32
C LEU A 27 7.55 -7.80 -30.58
N ASP A 28 8.24 -6.69 -30.82
CA ASP A 28 9.27 -6.24 -29.90
C ASP A 28 8.64 -5.51 -28.70
N MET A 29 9.37 -5.51 -27.59
CA MET A 29 8.91 -4.94 -26.32
C MET A 29 8.52 -3.46 -26.44
N ASP A 30 9.36 -2.66 -27.10
CA ASP A 30 9.15 -1.23 -27.26
C ASP A 30 7.90 -0.94 -28.10
N THR A 31 7.64 -1.76 -29.12
CA THR A 31 6.43 -1.70 -29.95
C THR A 31 5.20 -2.05 -29.12
N ALA A 32 5.25 -3.09 -28.29
CA ALA A 32 4.14 -3.45 -27.42
C ALA A 32 3.80 -2.32 -26.43
N ILE A 33 4.80 -1.72 -25.79
CA ILE A 33 4.63 -0.56 -24.90
C ILE A 33 4.11 0.66 -25.66
N GLY A 34 4.58 0.88 -26.89
CA GLY A 34 4.08 1.95 -27.76
C GLY A 34 2.60 1.79 -28.11
N ILE A 35 2.16 0.57 -28.45
CA ILE A 35 0.75 0.25 -28.72
C ILE A 35 -0.09 0.47 -27.46
N PHE A 36 0.40 0.00 -26.31
CA PHE A 36 -0.25 0.21 -25.01
C PHE A 36 -0.46 1.71 -24.71
N ALA A 37 0.58 2.53 -24.87
CA ALA A 37 0.50 3.97 -24.66
C ALA A 37 -0.48 4.64 -25.64
N GLN A 38 -0.47 4.25 -26.92
CA GLN A 38 -1.42 4.79 -27.90
C GLN A 38 -2.86 4.42 -27.55
N LYS A 39 -3.09 3.20 -27.06
CA LYS A 39 -4.41 2.73 -26.66
C LYS A 39 -4.93 3.49 -25.44
N MET A 40 -4.09 3.76 -24.45
CA MET A 40 -4.44 4.61 -23.30
C MET A 40 -4.93 5.99 -23.71
N VAL A 41 -4.21 6.62 -24.65
CA VAL A 41 -4.58 7.96 -25.16
C VAL A 41 -5.92 7.90 -25.89
N ASN A 42 -6.17 6.84 -26.67
CA ASN A 42 -7.43 6.69 -27.40
C ASN A 42 -8.64 6.46 -26.47
N GLU A 43 -8.44 5.86 -25.30
CA GLU A 43 -9.50 5.52 -24.35
C GLU A 43 -9.60 6.51 -23.18
N GLU A 44 -8.73 7.53 -23.15
CA GLU A 44 -8.60 8.49 -22.03
C GLU A 44 -8.48 7.78 -20.66
N GLY A 45 -7.83 6.61 -20.64
CA GLY A 45 -7.79 5.73 -19.47
C GLY A 45 -6.87 4.53 -19.63
N MET A 46 -6.86 3.64 -18.63
CA MET A 46 -6.14 2.36 -18.72
C MET A 46 -6.89 1.43 -19.69
N PRO A 47 -6.20 0.76 -20.64
CA PRO A 47 -6.83 0.03 -21.72
C PRO A 47 -7.23 -1.39 -21.32
N PHE A 48 -7.41 -1.60 -20.02
CA PHE A 48 -7.89 -2.80 -19.36
C PHE A 48 -8.40 -2.44 -17.96
N GLU A 49 -9.25 -3.29 -17.41
CA GLU A 49 -9.73 -3.13 -16.03
C GLU A 49 -8.57 -3.41 -15.06
N VAL A 50 -8.26 -2.42 -14.21
CA VAL A 50 -7.22 -2.54 -13.17
C VAL A 50 -7.90 -2.82 -11.84
N THR A 51 -7.56 -3.93 -11.20
CA THR A 51 -8.05 -4.30 -9.88
C THR A 51 -6.98 -4.06 -8.81
N GLU A 52 -7.34 -4.12 -7.52
CA GLU A 52 -6.39 -3.97 -6.41
C GLU A 52 -5.26 -5.01 -6.44
N LYS A 53 -5.46 -6.17 -7.10
CA LYS A 53 -4.44 -7.23 -7.23
C LYS A 53 -3.34 -6.89 -8.23
N ASP A 54 -3.63 -5.96 -9.16
CA ASP A 54 -2.73 -5.56 -10.23
C ASP A 54 -1.84 -4.38 -9.82
N LEU A 55 -2.18 -3.72 -8.70
CA LEU A 55 -1.35 -2.67 -8.13
C LEU A 55 -0.13 -3.30 -7.44
N PRO A 56 1.06 -2.70 -7.59
CA PRO A 56 2.23 -3.13 -6.85
C PRO A 56 1.89 -3.08 -5.36
N VAL A 57 2.09 -4.21 -4.67
CA VAL A 57 1.92 -4.28 -3.23
C VAL A 57 2.98 -3.37 -2.61
N ASP A 58 2.57 -2.17 -2.20
CA ASP A 58 3.40 -1.31 -1.38
C ASP A 58 3.50 -1.95 0.01
N GLU A 59 4.47 -2.85 0.16
CA GLU A 59 4.76 -3.51 1.43
C GLU A 59 5.02 -2.50 2.55
N GLU A 60 5.51 -1.29 2.22
CA GLU A 60 5.73 -0.24 3.21
C GLU A 60 4.43 0.42 3.65
N ALA A 61 3.51 0.71 2.73
CA ALA A 61 2.18 1.24 3.07
C ALA A 61 1.40 0.22 3.91
N GLU A 62 1.45 -1.06 3.57
CA GLU A 62 0.87 -2.13 4.39
C GLU A 62 1.51 -2.21 5.79
N ARG A 63 2.85 -2.15 5.88
CA ARG A 63 3.57 -2.15 7.16
C ARG A 63 3.19 -0.93 8.01
N ARG A 64 3.03 0.25 7.41
CA ARG A 64 2.58 1.48 8.09
C ARG A 64 1.16 1.31 8.63
N ALA A 65 0.25 0.73 7.84
CA ALA A 65 -1.13 0.47 8.27
C ALA A 65 -1.22 -0.55 9.43
N LYS A 66 -0.39 -1.61 9.42
CA LYS A 66 -0.33 -2.61 10.50
C LYS A 66 0.18 -2.01 11.82
N ARG A 67 1.19 -1.13 11.77
CA ARG A 67 1.74 -0.46 12.96
C ARG A 67 0.73 0.47 13.66
N LEU A 68 -0.07 1.20 12.90
CA LEU A 68 -1.10 2.10 13.45
C LEU A 68 -2.21 1.34 14.20
N LYS A 69 -2.65 0.18 13.70
CA LYS A 69 -3.67 -0.65 14.36
C LYS A 69 -3.18 -1.18 15.71
N THR A 70 -1.93 -1.64 15.79
CA THR A 70 -1.36 -2.17 17.04
C THR A 70 -1.10 -1.07 18.08
N ALA A 71 -0.68 0.12 17.65
CA ALA A 71 -0.47 1.26 18.54
C ALA A 71 -1.76 1.76 19.21
N GLY A 72 -2.89 1.75 18.47
CA GLY A 72 -4.19 2.16 19.01
C GLY A 72 -4.69 1.28 20.16
N ILE A 73 -4.48 -0.03 20.08
CA ILE A 73 -4.91 -0.99 21.10
C ILE A 73 -4.12 -0.81 22.40
N ILE A 74 -2.80 -0.63 22.30
CA ILE A 74 -1.92 -0.44 23.46
C ILE A 74 -2.27 0.88 24.18
N GLY A 75 -2.50 1.95 23.43
CA GLY A 75 -2.90 3.25 23.99
C GLY A 75 -4.22 3.18 24.74
N ALA A 76 -5.21 2.46 24.21
CA ALA A 76 -6.51 2.29 24.86
C ALA A 76 -6.42 1.51 26.18
N ILE A 77 -5.62 0.43 26.22
CA ILE A 77 -5.41 -0.36 27.45
C ILE A 77 -4.68 0.47 28.52
N ALA A 78 -3.64 1.21 28.14
CA ALA A 78 -2.89 2.06 29.07
C ALA A 78 -3.77 3.16 29.70
N ALA A 79 -4.67 3.76 28.92
CA ALA A 79 -5.61 4.77 29.41
C ALA A 79 -6.60 4.19 30.43
N LEU A 80 -7.13 2.99 30.18
CA LEU A 80 -8.06 2.32 31.11
C LEU A 80 -7.37 1.95 32.43
N ILE A 81 -6.15 1.44 32.39
CA ILE A 81 -5.38 1.12 33.60
C ILE A 81 -5.14 2.39 34.42
N GLY A 82 -4.70 3.48 33.79
CA GLY A 82 -4.49 4.76 34.47
C GLY A 82 -5.76 5.30 35.14
N LEU A 83 -6.90 5.19 34.47
CA LEU A 83 -8.20 5.61 35.01
C LEU A 83 -8.58 4.80 36.26
N VAL A 84 -8.43 3.48 36.20
CA VAL A 84 -8.74 2.57 37.31
C VAL A 84 -7.81 2.83 38.51
N THR A 85 -6.50 2.97 38.27
CA THR A 85 -5.53 3.25 39.33
C THR A 85 -5.78 4.62 39.96
N GLY A 86 -6.12 5.64 39.17
CA GLY A 86 -6.45 6.98 39.66
C GLY A 86 -7.70 6.97 40.55
N ILE A 87 -8.76 6.27 40.13
CA ILE A 87 -9.98 6.11 40.95
C ILE A 87 -9.67 5.39 42.26
N LEU A 88 -8.85 4.34 42.23
CA LEU A 88 -8.50 3.57 43.43
C LEU A 88 -7.72 4.42 44.46
N LEU A 89 -6.78 5.26 43.99
CA LEU A 89 -6.03 6.17 44.85
C LEU A 89 -6.92 7.27 45.45
N ALA A 90 -7.83 7.83 44.65
CA ALA A 90 -8.80 8.83 45.13
C ALA A 90 -9.74 8.25 46.21
N VAL A 91 -10.25 7.03 45.99
CA VAL A 91 -11.11 6.33 46.97
C VAL A 91 -10.36 6.00 48.24
N ARG A 92 -9.08 5.59 48.15
CA ARG A 92 -8.23 5.36 49.33
C ARG A 92 -8.03 6.66 50.13
N SER A 93 -7.72 7.77 49.48
CA SER A 93 -7.51 9.07 50.13
C SER A 93 -8.78 9.59 50.84
N LEU A 94 -9.95 9.45 50.21
CA LEU A 94 -11.23 9.83 50.84
C LEU A 94 -11.62 8.94 52.02
N LYS A 95 -11.19 7.68 52.04
CA LYS A 95 -11.43 6.76 53.16
C LYS A 95 -10.52 7.06 54.36
N GLU A 96 -9.32 7.56 54.10
CA GLU A 96 -8.34 7.91 55.13
C GLU A 96 -8.71 9.21 55.86
N HIS A 97 -9.29 10.18 55.16
CA HIS A 97 -9.77 11.43 55.76
C HIS A 97 -11.08 11.31 56.58
N ARG A 98 -11.77 10.15 56.51
CA ARG A 98 -13.03 9.87 57.22
C ARG A 98 -12.87 9.02 58.49
N ARG A 99 -11.63 8.78 58.94
CA ARG A 99 -11.29 8.16 60.23
C ARG A 99 -10.74 9.21 61.18
#